data_AF-A0A2S2NVY2-F1
#
_entry.id   AF-A0A2S2NVY2-F1
#
_cell.length_a   1.000
_cell.length_b   1.000
_cell.length_c   1.000
_cell.angle_alpha   90.00
_cell.angle_beta   90.00
_cell.angle_gamma   90.00
#
_symmetry.space_group_name_H-M   'P 1'
#
loop_
_entity.id
_entity.type
_entity.pdbx_description
1 polymer ?
#
loop_
_entity_poly.entity_id
_entity_poly.type
_entity_poly.pdbx_seq_one_letter_code
_entity_poly.pdbx_strand_id
1 'polypeptide(L)'
;MGGTSEWRESHQYWGGDDTIILQLLPHYKVINRGPKSMYLNTSIRGYPKGIRAGNDPRKPSIEVDDSFQHVTHCGIPYKLESVEVWGCGSPKNREVQLDIKNWQIKEAEKNRKLKMTSKEWLD
;
A
#
# COMPACT_ATOMS: atom_id res chain seq x y z
N MET A 1 9.47 -17.88 -5.76
CA MET A 1 10.29 -16.72 -5.37
C MET A 1 9.43 -15.50 -5.58
N GLY A 2 9.22 -14.70 -4.54
CA GLY A 2 8.39 -13.49 -4.62
C GLY A 2 9.19 -12.31 -5.16
N GLY A 3 8.45 -11.31 -5.67
CA GLY A 3 8.97 -10.05 -6.20
C GLY A 3 10.09 -9.45 -5.35
N THR A 4 11.18 -9.05 -5.99
CA THR A 4 12.31 -8.34 -5.37
C THR A 4 12.07 -6.83 -5.23
N SER A 5 10.92 -6.34 -5.69
CA SER A 5 10.61 -4.90 -5.73
C SER A 5 9.85 -4.45 -4.48
N GLU A 6 10.31 -3.35 -3.89
CA GLU A 6 9.62 -2.68 -2.79
C GLU A 6 8.36 -1.95 -3.27
N TRP A 7 7.46 -1.67 -2.32
CA TRP A 7 6.32 -0.79 -2.55
C TRP A 7 6.79 0.59 -2.98
N ARG A 8 6.18 1.15 -4.02
CA ARG A 8 6.51 2.48 -4.51
C ARG A 8 5.27 3.27 -4.91
N GLU A 9 5.28 4.54 -4.53
CA GLU A 9 4.34 5.54 -5.01
C GLU A 9 4.53 5.73 -6.52
N SER A 10 3.45 5.64 -7.30
CA SER A 10 3.53 5.83 -8.75
C SER A 10 2.19 6.19 -9.37
N HIS A 11 2.24 6.94 -10.47
CA HIS A 11 1.08 7.14 -11.34
C HIS A 11 0.95 6.04 -12.41
N GLN A 12 1.92 5.13 -12.49
CA GLN A 12 1.93 4.01 -13.44
C GLN A 12 1.94 2.68 -12.69
N TYR A 13 1.35 1.66 -13.32
CA TYR A 13 1.41 0.31 -12.81
C TYR A 13 2.84 -0.26 -12.91
N TRP A 14 3.22 -1.03 -11.90
CA TRP A 14 4.54 -1.64 -11.73
C TRP A 14 4.43 -3.11 -11.31
N GLY A 15 5.56 -3.77 -11.09
CA GLY A 15 5.66 -5.20 -10.78
C GLY A 15 6.29 -5.99 -11.91
N GLY A 16 7.08 -7.00 -11.56
CA GLY A 16 7.75 -7.91 -12.50
C GLY A 16 6.89 -9.13 -12.84
N ASP A 17 7.43 -10.02 -13.67
CA ASP A 17 6.74 -11.24 -14.14
C ASP A 17 6.33 -12.22 -13.04
N ASP A 18 6.94 -12.08 -11.86
CA ASP A 18 6.67 -12.86 -10.65
C ASP A 18 5.56 -12.28 -9.77
N THR A 19 4.98 -11.13 -10.15
CA THR A 19 3.83 -10.56 -9.46
C THR A 19 2.62 -11.47 -9.64
N ILE A 20 1.93 -11.77 -8.54
CA ILE A 20 0.77 -12.66 -8.52
C ILE A 20 -0.30 -12.13 -7.58
N ILE A 21 -1.56 -12.26 -7.98
CA ILE A 21 -2.74 -11.99 -7.16
C ILE A 21 -3.43 -13.32 -6.91
N LEU A 22 -3.54 -13.68 -5.63
CA LEU A 22 -4.11 -14.94 -5.18
C LEU A 22 -5.32 -14.67 -4.28
N GLN A 23 -6.39 -15.43 -4.49
CA GLN A 23 -7.46 -15.58 -3.52
C GLN A 23 -7.22 -16.89 -2.77
N LEU A 24 -7.33 -16.86 -1.44
CA LEU A 24 -7.23 -18.05 -0.59
C LEU A 24 -8.60 -18.64 -0.27
N LEU A 25 -9.56 -17.78 0.07
CA LEU A 25 -10.91 -18.15 0.51
C LEU A 25 -11.98 -17.43 -0.33
N PRO A 26 -13.18 -18.02 -0.49
CA PRO A 26 -13.53 -19.38 -0.08
C PRO A 26 -12.89 -20.46 -0.98
N HIS A 27 -12.41 -20.07 -2.16
CA HIS A 27 -11.72 -20.95 -3.10
C HIS A 27 -10.33 -20.42 -3.41
N TYR A 28 -9.34 -21.31 -3.37
CA TYR A 28 -8.00 -21.00 -3.81
C TYR A 28 -7.98 -20.76 -5.32
N LYS A 29 -7.56 -19.57 -5.74
CA LYS A 29 -7.52 -19.20 -7.16
C LYS A 29 -6.41 -18.18 -7.44
N VAL A 30 -5.69 -18.40 -8.54
CA VAL A 30 -4.86 -17.37 -9.15
C VAL A 30 -5.78 -16.41 -9.91
N ILE A 31 -5.94 -15.19 -9.39
CA ILE A 31 -6.75 -14.16 -10.03
C ILE A 31 -5.97 -13.54 -11.20
N ASN A 32 -4.68 -13.29 -10.99
CA ASN A 32 -3.84 -12.62 -11.96
C ASN A 32 -2.36 -12.98 -11.76
N ARG A 33 -1.60 -12.98 -12.84
CA ARG A 33 -0.14 -13.10 -12.84
C ARG A 33 0.43 -12.29 -14.00
N GLY A 34 1.61 -11.71 -13.78
CA GLY A 34 2.38 -11.04 -14.82
C GLY A 34 2.90 -9.68 -14.37
N PRO A 35 3.62 -8.98 -15.27
CA PRO A 35 4.19 -7.68 -14.96
C PRO A 35 3.14 -6.57 -14.99
N LYS A 36 3.49 -5.41 -14.42
CA LYS A 36 2.67 -4.19 -14.42
C LYS A 36 1.28 -4.40 -13.83
N SER A 37 1.17 -5.19 -12.77
CA SER A 37 -0.08 -5.51 -12.11
C SER A 37 -0.27 -4.79 -10.77
N MET A 38 0.70 -4.02 -10.28
CA MET A 38 0.63 -3.33 -8.97
C MET A 38 0.57 -1.82 -9.15
N TYR A 39 -0.15 -1.14 -8.28
CA TYR A 39 -0.26 0.31 -8.27
C TYR A 39 -0.47 0.80 -6.84
N LEU A 40 0.20 1.89 -6.47
CA LEU A 40 0.03 2.57 -5.20
C LEU A 40 0.14 4.07 -5.44
N ASN A 41 -0.89 4.81 -5.04
CA ASN A 41 -0.88 6.26 -5.03
C ASN A 41 -1.57 6.79 -3.78
N THR A 42 -0.80 7.44 -2.93
CA THR A 42 -1.27 8.13 -1.74
C THR A 42 -1.33 9.64 -1.95
N SER A 43 -0.52 10.21 -2.86
CA SER A 43 -0.22 11.66 -2.87
C SER A 43 -0.44 12.37 -4.21
N ILE A 44 -0.29 11.67 -5.33
CA ILE A 44 -0.42 12.22 -6.69
C ILE A 44 -1.87 12.62 -6.99
N ARG A 45 -2.09 13.91 -7.30
CA ARG A 45 -3.41 14.46 -7.66
C ARG A 45 -3.80 14.09 -9.08
N GLY A 46 -5.11 13.96 -9.33
CA GLY A 46 -5.64 13.61 -10.66
C GLY A 46 -5.51 12.13 -11.03
N TYR A 47 -4.92 11.32 -10.17
CA TYR A 47 -4.83 9.86 -10.32
C TYR A 47 -5.58 9.16 -9.18
N PRO A 48 -6.08 7.94 -9.42
CA PRO A 48 -6.78 7.18 -8.39
C PRO A 48 -5.96 6.98 -7.13
N LYS A 49 -6.59 7.08 -5.97
CA LYS A 49 -5.91 6.94 -4.68
C LYS A 49 -6.05 5.52 -4.12
N GLY A 50 -5.09 5.13 -3.30
CA GLY A 50 -5.03 3.82 -2.65
C GLY A 50 -4.19 2.80 -3.40
N ILE A 51 -4.50 1.52 -3.19
CA ILE A 51 -3.80 0.37 -3.79
C ILE A 51 -4.67 -0.21 -4.89
N ARG A 52 -4.08 -0.51 -6.04
CA ARG A 52 -4.75 -1.29 -7.09
C ARG A 52 -3.88 -2.44 -7.54
N ALA A 53 -4.51 -3.56 -7.86
CA ALA A 53 -3.83 -4.70 -8.41
C ALA A 53 -4.63 -5.35 -9.55
N GLY A 54 -3.96 -5.69 -10.66
CA GLY A 54 -4.51 -6.34 -11.84
C GLY A 54 -3.90 -5.83 -13.15
N ASN A 55 -4.02 -6.61 -14.23
CA ASN A 55 -3.41 -6.30 -15.53
C ASN A 55 -4.18 -5.25 -16.35
N ASP A 56 -5.45 -4.99 -16.02
CA ASP A 56 -6.26 -3.96 -16.66
C ASP A 56 -6.42 -2.77 -15.70
N PRO A 57 -5.76 -1.62 -15.96
CA PRO A 57 -5.88 -0.42 -15.13
C PRO A 57 -7.30 0.16 -15.07
N ARG A 58 -8.14 -0.13 -16.08
CA ARG A 58 -9.54 0.33 -16.13
C ARG A 58 -10.46 -0.57 -15.34
N LYS A 59 -10.06 -1.82 -15.13
CA LYS A 59 -10.81 -2.83 -14.38
C LYS A 59 -9.85 -3.64 -13.50
N PRO A 60 -9.28 -3.02 -12.44
CA PRO A 60 -8.37 -3.72 -11.54
C PRO A 60 -9.08 -4.90 -10.87
N SER A 61 -8.33 -5.96 -10.62
CA SER A 61 -8.82 -7.14 -9.93
C SER A 61 -9.11 -6.87 -8.45
N ILE A 62 -8.29 -6.01 -7.83
CA ILE A 62 -8.40 -5.56 -6.45
C ILE A 62 -8.17 -4.05 -6.42
N GLU A 63 -9.01 -3.32 -5.70
CA GLU A 63 -8.82 -1.91 -5.41
C GLU A 63 -9.10 -1.66 -3.93
N VAL A 64 -8.14 -1.09 -3.22
CA VAL A 64 -8.30 -0.61 -1.84
C VAL A 64 -8.26 0.90 -1.90
N ASP A 65 -9.28 1.54 -1.35
CA ASP A 65 -9.37 3.00 -1.30
C ASP A 65 -8.29 3.61 -0.38
N ASP A 66 -8.17 4.95 -0.39
CA ASP A 66 -7.22 5.66 0.46
C ASP A 66 -7.60 5.69 1.94
N SER A 67 -8.86 5.41 2.25
CA SER A 67 -9.34 5.28 3.62
C SER A 67 -8.97 3.94 4.27
N PHE A 68 -8.57 2.95 3.47
CA PHE A 68 -8.35 1.56 3.89
C PHE A 68 -9.56 0.98 4.64
N GLN A 69 -10.78 1.42 4.30
CA GLN A 69 -12.01 0.90 4.88
C GLN A 69 -12.70 -0.12 3.98
N HIS A 70 -12.47 -0.04 2.66
CA HIS A 70 -13.08 -0.93 1.69
C HIS A 70 -12.07 -1.51 0.71
N VAL A 71 -12.39 -2.71 0.26
CA VAL A 71 -11.74 -3.36 -0.88
C VAL A 71 -12.79 -3.69 -1.92
N THR A 72 -12.57 -3.29 -3.16
CA THR A 72 -13.39 -3.65 -4.31
C THR A 72 -12.77 -4.84 -5.02
N HIS A 73 -13.54 -5.91 -5.16
CA HIS A 73 -13.17 -7.10 -5.93
C HIS A 73 -14.28 -7.45 -6.91
N CYS A 74 -13.94 -7.67 -8.18
CA CYS A 74 -14.91 -7.91 -9.26
C CYS A 74 -16.00 -6.83 -9.38
N GLY A 75 -15.69 -5.58 -9.02
CA GLY A 75 -16.63 -4.45 -9.03
C GLY A 75 -17.59 -4.40 -7.85
N ILE A 76 -17.42 -5.29 -6.86
CA ILE A 76 -18.24 -5.33 -5.64
C ILE A 76 -17.40 -4.81 -4.46
N PRO A 77 -17.87 -3.79 -3.72
CA PRO A 77 -17.18 -3.31 -2.53
C PRO A 77 -17.43 -4.22 -1.32
N TYR A 78 -16.38 -4.50 -0.57
CA TYR A 78 -16.40 -5.23 0.69
C TYR A 78 -15.73 -4.39 1.77
N LYS A 79 -16.17 -4.55 3.02
CA LYS A 79 -15.48 -3.95 4.17
C LYS A 79 -14.10 -4.61 4.31
N LEU A 80 -13.08 -3.79 4.47
CA LEU A 80 -11.72 -4.23 4.73
C LEU A 80 -11.56 -4.47 6.23
N GLU A 81 -11.24 -5.70 6.62
CA GLU A 81 -11.04 -6.05 8.03
C GLU A 81 -9.58 -5.80 8.46
N SER A 82 -8.60 -6.20 7.64
CA SER A 82 -7.18 -5.96 7.91
C SER A 82 -6.35 -5.97 6.63
N VAL A 83 -5.18 -5.32 6.69
CA VAL A 83 -4.14 -5.40 5.67
C VAL A 83 -2.84 -5.80 6.36
N GLU A 84 -2.21 -6.85 5.85
CA GLU A 84 -0.95 -7.35 6.35
C GLU A 84 0.08 -7.37 5.22
N VAL A 85 1.28 -6.88 5.52
CA VAL A 85 2.40 -6.85 4.57
C VAL A 85 3.50 -7.74 5.10
N TRP A 86 3.81 -8.80 4.34
CA TRP A 86 4.82 -9.79 4.67
C TRP A 86 5.99 -9.66 3.69
N GLY A 87 7.21 -9.68 4.20
CA GLY A 87 8.43 -9.67 3.40
C GLY A 87 9.40 -10.75 3.87
N CYS A 88 10.17 -11.32 2.93
CA CYS A 88 11.18 -12.33 3.22
C CYS A 88 12.62 -11.79 3.05
N GLY A 89 12.86 -10.56 3.49
CA GLY A 89 14.17 -9.91 3.41
C GLY A 89 15.22 -10.56 4.31
N SER A 90 16.51 -10.30 4.03
CA SER A 90 17.61 -10.72 4.91
C SER A 90 17.50 -10.07 6.30
N PRO A 91 18.14 -10.62 7.34
CA PRO A 91 18.21 -9.96 8.65
C PRO A 91 18.71 -8.51 8.57
N LYS A 92 19.66 -8.23 7.66
CA LYS A 92 20.15 -6.88 7.37
C LYS A 92 19.03 -5.96 6.84
N ASN A 93 18.20 -6.44 5.92
CA ASN A 93 17.08 -5.66 5.40
C ASN A 93 16.04 -5.38 6.50
N ARG A 94 15.85 -6.34 7.41
CA ARG A 94 14.98 -6.15 8.59
C ARG A 94 15.51 -5.05 9.51
N GLU A 95 16.81 -5.02 9.80
CA GLU A 95 17.42 -3.97 10.62
C GLU A 95 17.21 -2.59 10.02
N VAL A 96 17.45 -2.43 8.72
CA VAL A 96 17.19 -1.17 8.00
C VAL A 96 15.71 -0.76 8.11
N GLN A 97 14.77 -1.70 7.93
CA GLN A 97 13.35 -1.39 8.08
C GLN A 97 12.96 -1.00 9.52
N LEU A 98 13.55 -1.63 10.53
CA LEU A 98 13.34 -1.27 11.94
C LEU A 98 13.89 0.13 12.24
N ASP A 99 15.05 0.47 11.70
CA ASP A 99 15.64 1.81 11.85
C ASP A 99 14.77 2.89 11.20
N ILE A 100 14.27 2.65 9.98
CA ILE A 100 13.32 3.55 9.29
C ILE A 100 12.06 3.71 10.13
N LYS A 101 11.48 2.61 10.64
CA LYS A 101 10.29 2.65 11.48
C LYS A 101 10.51 3.45 12.77
N ASN A 102 11.63 3.23 13.45
CA ASN A 102 11.99 3.95 14.67
C ASN A 102 12.19 5.45 14.39
N TRP A 103 12.79 5.79 13.26
CA TRP A 103 12.94 7.17 12.82
C TRP A 103 11.58 7.82 12.54
N GLN A 104 10.68 7.14 11.83
CA GLN A 104 9.32 7.63 11.56
C GLN A 104 8.51 7.87 12.85
N ILE A 105 8.63 6.98 13.84
CA ILE A 105 7.98 7.16 15.16
C ILE A 105 8.51 8.43 15.84
N LYS A 106 9.83 8.61 15.89
CA LYS A 106 10.46 9.80 16.49
C LYS A 106 10.04 11.09 15.77
N GLU A 107 9.98 11.07 14.44
CA GLU A 107 9.49 12.20 13.64
C GLU A 107 8.01 12.50 13.94
N ALA A 108 7.15 11.48 13.97
CA ALA A 108 5.73 11.63 14.27
C ALA A 108 5.52 12.21 15.68
N GLU A 109 6.28 11.76 16.68
CA GLU A 109 6.25 12.30 18.04
C GLU A 109 6.71 13.76 18.10
N LYS A 110 7.78 14.12 17.38
CA LYS A 110 8.27 15.51 17.28
C LYS A 110 7.23 16.42 16.64
N ASN A 111 6.63 15.99 15.53
CA ASN A 111 5.59 16.73 14.83
C ASN A 111 4.29 16.84 15.64
N ARG A 112 3.96 15.83 16.47
CA ARG A 112 2.83 15.90 17.41
C ARG A 112 3.05 16.93 18.51
N LYS A 113 4.28 17.08 19.01
CA LYS A 113 4.63 18.10 20.02
C LYS A 113 4.56 19.53 19.48
N LEU A 114 4.83 19.72 18.19
CA LEU A 114 4.81 21.05 17.55
C LEU A 114 3.40 21.61 17.29
N LYS A 115 2.34 20.79 17.36
CA LYS A 115 0.94 21.27 17.16
C LYS A 115 0.34 22.00 18.37
N MET A 116 1.09 22.19 19.45
CA MET A 116 0.72 23.03 20.59
C MET A 116 1.61 24.27 20.68
N THR A 117 1.38 25.22 19.76
CA THR A 117 1.65 26.63 20.03
C THR A 117 0.42 27.46 19.69
N SER A 118 -0.69 27.20 20.39
CA SER A 118 -1.76 28.18 20.59
C SER A 118 -1.28 29.30 21.54
N LYS A 119 -0.16 29.94 21.19
CA LYS A 119 0.34 31.17 21.79
C LYS A 119 0.28 32.34 20.79
N GLU A 120 -0.64 32.24 19.82
CA GLU A 120 -1.04 33.28 18.86
C GLU A 120 -2.56 33.55 18.98
N TRP A 121 -3.08 33.67 20.21
CA TRP A 121 -4.44 34.18 20.49
C TRP A 121 -4.41 35.43 21.38
N LEU A 122 -3.28 36.12 21.44
CA LEU A 122 -3.14 37.41 22.11
C LEU A 122 -2.60 38.43 21.10
N ASP A 123 -3.48 38.86 20.21
CA ASP A 123 -3.66 40.28 19.84
C ASP A 123 -5.11 40.50 19.36
#